data_AF-A0A838NFR4-F1
#
_entry.id   AF-A0A838NFR4-F1
#
_cell.length_a   1.000
_cell.length_b   1.000
_cell.length_c   1.000
_cell.angle_alpha   90.00
_cell.angle_beta   90.00
_cell.angle_gamma   90.00
#
_symmetry.space_group_name_H-M   'P 1'
#
loop_
_entity.id
_entity.type
_entity.pdbx_description
1 polymer ?
#
loop_
_entity_poly.entity_id
_entity_poly.type
_entity_poly.pdbx_seq_one_letter_code
_entity_poly.pdbx_strand_id
1 'polypeptide(L)'
;MHEFAGQDERRLTLRFAGGASAQIVVTTPVNVGAVLVQATGSEQHLAELSSHASARGFSLSGAALWRGSEFVSTPDEESLYGALGLPFIAPELREGQGEVEAGVRGQLPRLLELGDLRGFLHCHTKYSDGSNTVEQLAGACRDAGYQYVGITDHSQAAAYAGGLTSDDLLRQADEIDEVNSRLEGIRVLKGVEADILGDGRVDFEEHVLARLDFVIASIHSRFNMSASEMTNRMLNAIENPHLTIIGHPTGRLLLSRDPYGLDLDAIIEKAAAHDVALEINADPHRLDLDWRVLRRVRAGGAMVSIGADAHSIAGIGHVEFGVGMARKGWLGPDDILNTLSAEGFAAYARRRR
;
A
#
# COMPACT_ATOMS: atom_id res chain seq x y z
N MET A 1 -1.95 -29.07 -19.02
CA MET A 1 -2.85 -29.37 -17.87
C MET A 1 -2.78 -30.88 -17.71
N HIS A 2 -2.13 -31.33 -16.64
CA HIS A 2 -1.88 -32.74 -16.41
C HIS A 2 -2.31 -33.00 -14.97
N GLU A 3 -3.27 -33.90 -14.77
CA GLU A 3 -3.87 -34.30 -13.50
C GLU A 3 -5.16 -33.54 -13.10
N PHE A 4 -6.24 -34.32 -12.99
CA PHE A 4 -7.53 -33.94 -12.44
C PHE A 4 -7.70 -34.72 -11.13
N ALA A 5 -7.83 -34.01 -10.01
CA ALA A 5 -8.22 -34.61 -8.74
C ALA A 5 -9.38 -33.79 -8.16
N GLY A 6 -10.56 -34.40 -8.06
CA GLY A 6 -11.68 -33.87 -7.30
C GLY A 6 -11.68 -34.46 -5.89
N GLN A 7 -11.81 -33.62 -4.86
CA GLN A 7 -11.96 -34.07 -3.47
C GLN A 7 -13.45 -34.27 -3.10
N ASP A 8 -14.38 -33.62 -3.82
CA ASP A 8 -15.83 -33.77 -3.71
C ASP A 8 -16.51 -33.43 -5.07
N GLU A 9 -17.83 -33.57 -5.17
CA GLU A 9 -18.61 -33.31 -6.41
C GLU A 9 -18.59 -31.84 -6.88
N ARG A 10 -18.10 -30.90 -6.07
CA ARG A 10 -18.15 -29.45 -6.35
C ARG A 10 -16.77 -28.83 -6.58
N ARG A 11 -15.67 -29.50 -6.23
CA ARG A 11 -14.31 -28.95 -6.29
C ARG A 11 -13.44 -29.68 -7.31
N LEU A 12 -12.83 -28.90 -8.20
CA LEU A 12 -11.84 -29.37 -9.17
C LEU A 12 -10.51 -28.66 -8.92
N THR A 13 -9.40 -29.41 -8.84
CA THR A 13 -8.06 -28.81 -8.82
C THR A 13 -7.39 -28.96 -10.19
N LEU A 14 -6.94 -27.84 -10.75
CA LEU A 14 -6.13 -27.78 -11.97
C LEU A 14 -4.68 -27.50 -11.61
N ARG A 15 -3.74 -28.24 -12.21
CA ARG A 15 -2.30 -27.97 -12.13
C ARG A 15 -1.76 -27.52 -13.48
N PHE A 16 -1.06 -26.38 -13.49
CA PHE A 16 -0.46 -25.78 -14.67
C PHE A 16 1.00 -26.20 -14.83
N ALA A 17 1.51 -26.17 -16.06
CA ALA A 17 2.89 -26.57 -16.36
C ALA A 17 3.94 -25.70 -15.63
N GLY A 18 3.60 -24.45 -15.30
CA GLY A 18 4.45 -23.54 -14.53
C GLY A 18 4.41 -23.75 -13.01
N GLY A 19 3.83 -24.85 -12.52
CA GLY A 19 3.78 -25.18 -11.08
C GLY A 19 2.63 -24.54 -10.30
N ALA A 20 1.96 -23.54 -10.87
CA ALA A 20 0.74 -22.97 -10.28
C ALA A 20 -0.41 -23.99 -10.24
N SER A 21 -1.31 -23.82 -9.28
CA SER A 21 -2.56 -24.59 -9.19
C SER A 21 -3.76 -23.67 -8.98
N ALA A 22 -4.90 -24.04 -9.55
CA ALA A 22 -6.18 -23.37 -9.31
C ALA A 22 -7.19 -24.38 -8.76
N GLN A 23 -7.97 -23.98 -7.76
CA GLN A 23 -9.14 -24.71 -7.32
C GLN A 23 -10.40 -24.03 -7.88
N ILE A 24 -11.25 -24.80 -8.54
CA ILE A 24 -12.52 -24.36 -9.09
C ILE A 24 -13.63 -24.95 -8.21
N VAL A 25 -14.53 -24.09 -7.73
CA VAL A 25 -15.71 -24.48 -6.95
C VAL A 25 -16.96 -24.21 -7.79
N VAL A 26 -17.77 -25.24 -8.02
CA VAL A 26 -19.01 -25.15 -8.82
C VAL A 26 -20.22 -25.06 -7.89
N THR A 27 -21.14 -24.15 -8.20
CA THR A 27 -22.36 -23.94 -7.43
C THR A 27 -23.53 -23.50 -8.32
N THR A 28 -24.74 -23.59 -7.79
CA THR A 28 -25.95 -23.07 -8.44
C THR A 28 -26.08 -21.57 -8.25
N PRO A 29 -26.72 -20.81 -9.16
CA PRO A 29 -26.90 -19.36 -9.04
C PRO A 29 -27.46 -18.90 -7.69
N VAL A 30 -28.38 -19.67 -7.10
CA VAL A 30 -29.03 -19.34 -5.81
C VAL A 30 -28.12 -19.45 -4.57
N ASN A 31 -26.88 -19.94 -4.71
CA ASN A 31 -25.89 -20.17 -3.65
C ASN A 31 -24.56 -19.43 -3.89
N VAL A 32 -24.46 -18.62 -4.94
CA VAL A 32 -23.18 -18.02 -5.37
C VAL A 32 -22.58 -17.14 -4.27
N GLY A 33 -23.39 -16.35 -3.56
CA GLY A 33 -22.93 -15.49 -2.48
C GLY A 33 -22.27 -16.24 -1.32
N ALA A 34 -22.93 -17.29 -0.82
CA ALA A 34 -22.36 -18.13 0.24
C ALA A 34 -21.06 -18.82 -0.19
N VAL A 35 -20.99 -19.27 -1.46
CA VAL A 35 -19.79 -19.91 -2.01
C VAL A 35 -18.64 -18.93 -2.20
N LEU A 36 -18.90 -17.72 -2.68
CA LEU A 36 -17.88 -16.68 -2.84
C LEU A 36 -17.26 -16.34 -1.48
N VAL A 37 -18.08 -16.04 -0.48
CA VAL A 37 -17.60 -15.74 0.88
C VAL A 37 -16.80 -16.92 1.45
N GLN A 38 -17.27 -18.16 1.28
CA GLN A 38 -16.55 -19.34 1.72
C GLN A 38 -15.21 -19.54 1.00
N ALA A 39 -15.15 -19.30 -0.32
CA ALA A 39 -13.95 -19.45 -1.12
C ALA A 39 -12.93 -18.32 -0.86
N THR A 40 -13.41 -17.11 -0.55
CA THR A 40 -12.58 -15.96 -0.16
C THR A 40 -12.00 -16.14 1.24
N GLY A 41 -12.79 -16.65 2.20
CA GLY A 41 -12.37 -16.74 3.59
C GLY A 41 -12.23 -15.35 4.24
N SER A 42 -11.34 -15.15 5.21
CA SER A 42 -10.44 -16.14 5.84
C SER A 42 -11.16 -17.19 6.70
N GLU A 43 -10.45 -18.20 7.21
CA GLU A 43 -11.00 -19.17 8.16
C GLU A 43 -11.54 -18.47 9.42
N GLN A 44 -10.81 -17.46 9.93
CA GLN A 44 -11.22 -16.69 11.10
C GLN A 44 -12.49 -15.87 10.80
N HIS A 45 -12.55 -15.20 9.64
CA HIS A 45 -13.76 -14.48 9.21
C HIS A 45 -14.98 -15.41 9.15
N LEU A 46 -14.83 -16.60 8.55
CA LEU A 46 -15.90 -17.57 8.42
C LEU A 46 -16.36 -18.10 9.80
N ALA A 47 -15.44 -18.29 10.75
CA ALA A 47 -15.78 -18.69 12.11
C ALA A 47 -16.58 -17.60 12.86
N GLU A 48 -16.18 -16.33 12.73
CA GLU A 48 -16.93 -15.20 13.28
C GLU A 48 -18.32 -15.08 12.64
N LEU A 49 -18.39 -15.16 11.31
CA LEU A 49 -19.64 -15.08 10.56
C LEU A 49 -20.60 -16.22 10.91
N SER A 50 -20.08 -17.46 11.05
CA SER A 50 -20.86 -18.63 11.46
C SER A 50 -21.39 -18.51 12.89
N SER A 51 -20.57 -17.98 13.81
CA SER A 51 -20.99 -17.69 15.19
C SER A 51 -22.11 -16.63 15.23
N HIS A 52 -21.95 -15.55 14.46
CA HIS A 52 -22.96 -14.50 14.30
C HIS A 52 -24.27 -15.02 13.68
N ALA A 53 -24.18 -15.87 12.67
CA ALA A 53 -25.32 -16.52 12.03
C ALA A 53 -26.09 -17.43 13.00
N SER A 54 -25.36 -18.27 13.74
CA SER A 54 -25.92 -19.18 14.73
C SER A 54 -26.69 -18.44 15.84
N ALA A 55 -26.15 -17.32 16.32
CA ALA A 55 -26.84 -16.46 17.28
C ALA A 55 -28.17 -15.87 16.77
N ARG A 56 -28.40 -15.89 15.45
CA ARG A 56 -29.61 -15.39 14.78
C ARG A 56 -30.51 -16.51 14.26
N GLY A 57 -30.27 -17.76 14.66
CA GLY A 57 -31.06 -18.92 14.25
C GLY A 57 -30.77 -19.39 12.83
N PHE A 58 -29.64 -18.97 12.25
CA PHE A 58 -29.17 -19.48 10.96
C PHE A 58 -28.10 -20.55 11.13
N SER A 59 -27.99 -21.43 10.14
CA SER A 59 -26.84 -22.32 9.99
C SER A 59 -26.15 -22.03 8.66
N LEU A 60 -24.89 -21.62 8.74
CA LEU A 60 -24.00 -21.52 7.58
C LEU A 60 -23.21 -22.82 7.51
N SER A 61 -23.71 -23.79 6.74
CA SER A 61 -23.09 -25.11 6.60
C SER A 61 -22.60 -25.28 5.17
N GLY A 62 -21.28 -25.16 4.99
CA GLY A 62 -20.67 -25.11 3.67
C GLY A 62 -21.22 -23.95 2.84
N ALA A 63 -21.61 -24.28 1.60
CA ALA A 63 -22.00 -23.36 0.54
C ALA A 63 -23.47 -22.88 0.59
N ALA A 64 -24.17 -23.05 1.72
CA ALA A 64 -25.60 -22.76 1.82
C ALA A 64 -25.98 -22.18 3.19
N LEU A 65 -26.94 -21.24 3.16
CA LEU A 65 -27.53 -20.62 4.34
C LEU A 65 -28.90 -21.24 4.63
N TRP A 66 -29.14 -21.58 5.89
CA TRP A 66 -30.39 -22.20 6.35
C TRP A 66 -30.95 -21.45 7.55
N ARG A 67 -32.26 -21.39 7.67
CA ARG A 67 -32.98 -20.96 8.88
C ARG A 67 -33.84 -22.11 9.36
N GLY A 68 -33.39 -22.83 10.39
CA GLY A 68 -33.97 -24.14 10.72
C GLY A 68 -33.84 -25.10 9.54
N SER A 69 -34.96 -25.56 8.98
CA SER A 69 -35.00 -26.41 7.77
C SER A 69 -35.29 -25.64 6.48
N GLU A 70 -35.47 -24.33 6.55
CA GLU A 70 -35.76 -23.49 5.38
C GLU A 70 -34.45 -23.05 4.72
N PHE A 71 -34.35 -23.28 3.42
CA PHE A 71 -33.24 -22.80 2.60
C PHE A 71 -33.35 -21.29 2.36
N VAL A 72 -32.23 -20.57 2.51
CA VAL A 72 -32.16 -19.14 2.27
C VAL A 72 -31.30 -18.88 1.04
N SER A 73 -31.90 -18.32 -0.01
CA SER A 73 -31.19 -18.01 -1.25
C SER A 73 -30.17 -16.88 -1.04
N THR A 74 -28.97 -17.06 -1.59
CA THR A 74 -27.85 -16.11 -1.56
C THR A 74 -27.27 -15.95 -2.98
N PRO A 75 -27.97 -15.23 -3.89
CA PRO A 75 -27.53 -15.06 -5.27
C PRO A 75 -26.24 -14.24 -5.41
N ASP A 76 -25.91 -13.41 -4.41
CA ASP A 76 -24.72 -12.57 -4.32
C ASP A 76 -24.26 -12.45 -2.85
N GLU A 77 -23.07 -11.89 -2.62
CA GLU A 77 -22.49 -11.76 -1.28
C GLU A 77 -23.30 -10.80 -0.41
N GLU A 78 -23.84 -9.73 -1.00
CA GLU A 78 -24.71 -8.74 -0.35
C GLU A 78 -25.97 -9.40 0.22
N SER A 79 -26.58 -10.33 -0.51
CA SER A 79 -27.74 -11.10 -0.04
C SER A 79 -27.39 -12.01 1.14
N LEU A 80 -26.20 -12.61 1.15
CA LEU A 80 -25.72 -13.40 2.30
C LEU A 80 -25.57 -12.51 3.54
N TYR A 81 -24.80 -11.41 3.44
CA TYR A 81 -24.61 -10.50 4.57
C TYR A 81 -25.94 -9.88 5.02
N GLY A 82 -26.79 -9.46 4.08
CA GLY A 82 -28.11 -8.89 4.34
C GLY A 82 -29.04 -9.85 5.07
N ALA A 83 -29.06 -11.14 4.70
CA ALA A 83 -29.82 -12.17 5.41
C ALA A 83 -29.36 -12.31 6.88
N LEU A 84 -28.08 -12.10 7.14
CA LEU A 84 -27.47 -12.13 8.48
C LEU A 84 -27.59 -10.79 9.24
N GLY A 85 -28.22 -9.77 8.63
CA GLY A 85 -28.34 -8.43 9.22
C GLY A 85 -26.99 -7.70 9.31
N LEU A 86 -26.10 -7.93 8.36
CA LEU A 86 -24.81 -7.28 8.22
C LEU A 86 -24.78 -6.44 6.93
N PRO A 87 -24.03 -5.32 6.90
CA PRO A 87 -23.64 -4.71 5.64
C PRO A 87 -22.69 -5.64 4.88
N PHE A 88 -22.49 -5.37 3.59
CA PHE A 88 -21.42 -6.00 2.83
C PHE A 88 -20.06 -5.75 3.49
N ILE A 89 -19.32 -6.81 3.79
CA ILE A 89 -17.96 -6.74 4.34
C ILE A 89 -16.99 -6.99 3.18
N ALA A 90 -16.21 -5.97 2.83
CA ALA A 90 -15.26 -6.07 1.73
C ALA A 90 -14.22 -7.20 1.97
N PRO A 91 -13.82 -7.97 0.94
CA PRO A 91 -12.87 -9.08 1.07
C PRO A 91 -11.58 -8.74 1.83
N GLU A 92 -11.07 -7.52 1.67
CA GLU A 92 -9.84 -7.06 2.30
C GLU A 92 -9.94 -6.98 3.83
N LEU A 93 -11.16 -6.88 4.38
CA LEU A 93 -11.39 -6.84 5.82
C LEU A 93 -11.59 -8.23 6.45
N ARG A 94 -11.78 -9.27 5.63
CA ARG A 94 -12.19 -10.63 6.06
C ARG A 94 -11.00 -11.41 6.63
N GLU A 95 -10.41 -10.90 7.70
CA GLU A 95 -9.23 -11.46 8.36
C GLU A 95 -9.52 -11.92 9.81
N GLY A 96 -10.77 -11.84 10.28
CA GLY A 96 -11.14 -12.17 11.66
C GLY A 96 -10.51 -11.23 12.69
N GLN A 97 -10.57 -9.93 12.41
CA GLN A 97 -9.97 -8.87 13.22
C GLN A 97 -11.01 -7.82 13.66
N GLY A 98 -12.26 -8.27 13.84
CA GLY A 98 -13.38 -7.47 14.34
C GLY A 98 -14.26 -6.85 13.24
N GLU A 99 -14.11 -7.25 11.98
CA GLU A 99 -14.92 -6.75 10.86
C GLU A 99 -16.41 -7.11 10.99
N VAL A 100 -16.74 -8.30 11.52
CA VAL A 100 -18.13 -8.71 11.75
C VAL A 100 -18.76 -7.85 12.85
N GLU A 101 -18.05 -7.66 13.96
CA GLU A 101 -18.50 -6.82 15.06
C GLU A 101 -18.66 -5.34 14.64
N ALA A 102 -17.71 -4.81 13.87
CA ALA A 102 -17.81 -3.48 13.28
C ALA A 102 -19.01 -3.37 12.33
N GLY A 103 -19.29 -4.41 11.53
CA GLY A 103 -20.47 -4.51 10.69
C GLY A 103 -21.77 -4.43 11.48
N VAL A 104 -21.88 -5.16 12.59
CA VAL A 104 -23.04 -5.11 13.51
C VAL A 104 -23.25 -3.71 14.08
N ARG A 105 -22.16 -3.02 14.44
CA ARG A 105 -22.20 -1.66 15.00
C ARG A 105 -22.39 -0.56 13.94
N GLY A 106 -22.36 -0.89 12.65
CA GLY A 106 -22.37 0.11 11.57
C GLY A 106 -21.11 0.98 11.56
N GLN A 107 -19.95 0.41 11.93
CA GLN A 107 -18.67 1.09 12.11
C GLN A 107 -17.59 0.61 11.12
N LEU A 108 -17.98 -0.07 10.04
CA LEU A 108 -17.03 -0.37 8.97
C LEU A 108 -16.52 0.94 8.35
N PRO A 109 -15.21 1.09 8.13
CA PRO A 109 -14.65 2.30 7.55
C PRO A 109 -15.02 2.40 6.05
N ARG A 110 -15.08 3.63 5.53
CA ARG A 110 -14.95 3.84 4.09
C ARG A 110 -13.53 3.46 3.69
N LEU A 111 -13.39 2.47 2.84
CA LEU A 111 -12.09 2.00 2.36
C LEU A 111 -11.60 2.85 1.20
N LEU A 112 -10.27 2.95 1.09
CA LEU A 112 -9.59 3.56 -0.05
C LEU A 112 -9.97 2.85 -1.36
N GLU A 113 -10.18 3.62 -2.42
CA GLU A 113 -10.35 3.13 -3.78
C GLU A 113 -9.27 3.72 -4.70
N LEU A 114 -9.00 3.06 -5.84
CA LEU A 114 -8.01 3.56 -6.81
C LEU A 114 -8.35 4.98 -7.30
N GLY A 115 -9.63 5.27 -7.50
CA GLY A 115 -10.10 6.58 -7.95
C GLY A 115 -9.94 7.70 -6.92
N ASP A 116 -9.65 7.38 -5.65
CA ASP A 116 -9.33 8.39 -4.63
C ASP A 116 -7.90 8.93 -4.79
N LEU A 117 -7.02 8.18 -5.47
CA LEU A 117 -5.63 8.57 -5.63
C LEU A 117 -5.50 9.66 -6.71
N ARG A 118 -5.06 10.84 -6.28
CA ARG A 118 -4.80 11.99 -7.15
C ARG A 118 -3.32 12.09 -7.51
N GLY A 119 -2.43 11.54 -6.67
CA GLY A 119 -0.99 11.57 -6.84
C GLY A 119 -0.35 10.21 -7.05
N PHE A 120 0.57 10.15 -8.00
CA PHE A 120 1.51 9.04 -8.16
C PHE A 120 2.83 9.41 -7.49
N LEU A 121 3.26 8.65 -6.48
CA LEU A 121 4.46 8.96 -5.69
C LEU A 121 5.46 7.81 -5.76
N HIS A 122 6.71 8.13 -5.47
CA HIS A 122 7.85 7.21 -5.47
C HIS A 122 8.06 6.54 -6.83
N CYS A 123 8.81 7.21 -7.70
CA CYS A 123 9.17 6.68 -9.00
C CYS A 123 10.48 7.27 -9.51
N HIS A 124 11.14 6.51 -10.37
CA HIS A 124 12.52 6.73 -10.78
C HIS A 124 12.60 6.96 -12.29
N THR A 125 13.55 7.80 -12.70
CA THR A 125 13.75 8.19 -14.10
C THR A 125 15.12 7.74 -14.58
N LYS A 126 15.47 8.10 -15.82
CA LYS A 126 16.81 7.86 -16.37
C LYS A 126 17.95 8.60 -15.65
N TYR A 127 17.61 9.46 -14.68
CA TYR A 127 18.63 10.14 -13.88
C TYR A 127 19.32 9.17 -12.92
N SER A 128 18.60 8.23 -12.29
CA SER A 128 19.18 7.09 -11.57
C SER A 128 19.09 5.80 -12.41
N ASP A 129 18.15 4.92 -12.07
CA ASP A 129 18.01 3.54 -12.52
C ASP A 129 16.63 3.25 -13.12
N GLY A 130 15.82 4.28 -13.32
CA GLY A 130 14.61 4.22 -14.12
C GLY A 130 14.89 4.20 -15.63
N SER A 131 13.87 3.81 -16.39
CA SER A 131 13.97 3.64 -17.85
C SER A 131 13.32 4.76 -18.66
N ASN A 132 12.61 5.68 -18.00
CA ASN A 132 11.83 6.75 -18.63
C ASN A 132 12.38 8.14 -18.28
N THR A 133 12.21 9.10 -19.19
CA THR A 133 12.46 10.52 -18.89
C THR A 133 11.35 11.08 -18.00
N VAL A 134 11.59 12.24 -17.37
CA VAL A 134 10.59 12.94 -16.55
C VAL A 134 9.28 13.14 -17.32
N GLU A 135 9.36 13.67 -18.56
CA GLU A 135 8.18 13.95 -19.39
C GLU A 135 7.42 12.67 -19.80
N GLN A 136 8.13 11.60 -20.15
CA GLN A 136 7.50 10.32 -20.50
C GLN A 136 6.72 9.73 -19.33
N LEU A 137 7.33 9.76 -18.14
CA LEU A 137 6.70 9.20 -16.94
C LEU A 137 5.52 10.06 -16.49
N ALA A 138 5.66 11.38 -16.51
CA ALA A 138 4.58 12.31 -16.20
C ALA A 138 3.41 12.18 -17.18
N GLY A 139 3.69 12.08 -18.48
CA GLY A 139 2.67 11.83 -19.50
C GLY A 139 1.90 10.53 -19.25
N ALA A 140 2.61 9.45 -18.94
CA ALA A 140 1.97 8.17 -18.63
C ALA A 140 1.11 8.23 -17.35
N CYS A 141 1.57 8.93 -16.31
CA CYS A 141 0.78 9.13 -15.09
C CYS A 141 -0.48 9.96 -15.35
N ARG A 142 -0.38 11.00 -16.19
CA ARG A 142 -1.55 11.80 -16.61
C ARG A 142 -2.57 10.94 -17.34
N ASP A 143 -2.11 10.11 -18.27
CA ASP A 143 -2.97 9.24 -19.07
C ASP A 143 -3.61 8.14 -18.20
N ALA A 144 -2.97 7.77 -17.08
CA ALA A 144 -3.52 6.92 -16.04
C ALA A 144 -4.50 7.63 -15.08
N GLY A 145 -4.71 8.94 -15.23
CA GLY A 145 -5.68 9.73 -14.46
C GLY A 145 -5.12 10.47 -13.24
N TYR A 146 -3.81 10.43 -13.01
CA TYR A 146 -3.19 11.17 -11.90
C TYR A 146 -3.09 12.68 -12.21
N GLN A 147 -3.27 13.49 -11.17
CA GLN A 147 -3.17 14.95 -11.22
C GLN A 147 -1.76 15.44 -10.92
N TYR A 148 -0.95 14.64 -10.23
CA TYR A 148 0.46 14.91 -10.03
C TYR A 148 1.29 13.64 -9.93
N VAL A 149 2.59 13.78 -10.21
CA VAL A 149 3.60 12.75 -10.05
C VAL A 149 4.77 13.29 -9.25
N GLY A 150 5.29 12.51 -8.29
CA GLY A 150 6.51 12.81 -7.57
C GLY A 150 7.68 11.98 -8.10
N ILE A 151 8.65 12.66 -8.72
CA ILE A 151 9.90 12.04 -9.19
C ILE A 151 10.88 11.98 -8.01
N THR A 152 11.45 10.81 -7.74
CA THR A 152 12.24 10.55 -6.53
C THR A 152 13.45 9.67 -6.82
N ASP A 153 14.22 10.02 -7.86
CA ASP A 153 15.47 9.32 -8.16
C ASP A 153 16.40 9.26 -6.93
N HIS A 154 17.26 8.25 -6.91
CA HIS A 154 18.10 7.95 -5.74
C HIS A 154 19.17 9.01 -5.46
N SER A 155 19.51 9.20 -4.18
CA SER A 155 20.59 10.10 -3.75
C SER A 155 22.00 9.54 -3.93
N GLN A 156 23.00 10.40 -3.73
CA GLN A 156 24.42 10.13 -3.99
C GLN A 156 24.96 8.87 -3.31
N ALA A 157 24.51 8.55 -2.09
CA ALA A 157 24.95 7.37 -1.36
C ALA A 157 24.53 6.03 -2.02
N ALA A 158 23.47 6.04 -2.84
CA ALA A 158 23.00 4.89 -3.61
C ALA A 158 23.80 4.71 -4.92
N ALA A 159 25.14 4.72 -4.82
CA ALA A 159 26.02 4.61 -6.00
C ALA A 159 25.77 3.34 -6.84
N TYR A 160 25.23 2.27 -6.24
CA TYR A 160 24.86 1.03 -6.94
C TYR A 160 23.67 1.18 -7.89
N ALA A 161 22.86 2.23 -7.71
CA ALA A 161 21.66 2.54 -8.49
C ALA A 161 21.82 3.83 -9.33
N GLY A 162 23.06 4.29 -9.53
CA GLY A 162 23.30 5.52 -10.29
C GLY A 162 22.87 6.79 -9.54
N GLY A 163 22.91 6.77 -8.21
CA GLY A 163 22.50 7.88 -7.36
C GLY A 163 23.07 9.25 -7.76
N LEU A 164 22.21 10.27 -7.74
CA LEU A 164 22.50 11.60 -8.25
C LEU A 164 23.45 12.36 -7.33
N THR A 165 24.38 13.12 -7.92
CA THR A 165 25.10 14.16 -7.17
C THR A 165 24.17 15.36 -6.89
N SER A 166 24.57 16.26 -5.98
CA SER A 166 23.81 17.50 -5.72
C SER A 166 23.56 18.30 -6.99
N ASP A 167 24.57 18.39 -7.87
CA ASP A 167 24.47 19.12 -9.14
C ASP A 167 23.50 18.41 -10.10
N ASP A 168 23.51 17.08 -10.17
CA ASP A 168 22.61 16.32 -11.03
C ASP A 168 21.15 16.45 -10.57
N LEU A 169 20.91 16.41 -9.26
CA LEU A 169 19.59 16.59 -8.66
C LEU A 169 19.04 18.00 -8.90
N LEU A 170 19.89 19.04 -8.80
CA LEU A 170 19.48 20.40 -9.13
C LEU A 170 19.20 20.57 -10.62
N ARG A 171 19.96 19.90 -11.51
CA ARG A 171 19.64 19.87 -12.94
C ARG A 171 18.32 19.16 -13.22
N GLN A 172 18.01 18.07 -12.53
CA GLN A 172 16.70 17.41 -12.63
C GLN A 172 15.57 18.33 -12.15
N ALA A 173 15.78 19.03 -11.04
CA ALA A 173 14.82 20.00 -10.51
C ALA A 173 14.51 21.13 -11.52
N ASP A 174 15.53 21.60 -12.25
CA ASP A 174 15.38 22.58 -13.32
C ASP A 174 14.67 21.96 -14.56
N GLU A 175 14.99 20.72 -14.97
CA GLU A 175 14.26 19.99 -16.03
C GLU A 175 12.77 19.84 -15.67
N ILE A 176 12.46 19.53 -14.41
CA ILE A 176 11.08 19.42 -13.92
C ILE A 176 10.33 20.77 -14.04
N ASP A 177 10.99 21.90 -13.80
CA ASP A 177 10.38 23.22 -14.03
C ASP A 177 10.07 23.44 -15.51
N GLU A 178 10.98 23.05 -16.41
CA GLU A 178 10.77 23.12 -17.85
C GLU A 178 9.61 22.22 -18.29
N VAL A 179 9.55 20.98 -17.80
CA VAL A 179 8.44 20.05 -18.08
C VAL A 179 7.12 20.61 -17.59
N ASN A 180 7.06 21.14 -16.35
CA ASN A 180 5.85 21.76 -15.81
C ASN A 180 5.40 23.01 -16.60
N SER A 181 6.32 23.72 -17.25
CA SER A 181 5.97 24.89 -18.08
C SER A 181 5.28 24.53 -19.40
N ARG A 182 5.45 23.28 -19.87
CA ARG A 182 4.94 22.81 -21.18
C ARG A 182 3.88 21.72 -21.08
N LEU A 183 3.91 20.90 -20.03
CA LEU A 183 3.04 19.76 -19.86
C LEU A 183 1.77 20.18 -19.10
N GLU A 184 0.63 20.08 -19.78
CA GLU A 184 -0.68 20.35 -19.18
C GLU A 184 -1.32 19.06 -18.63
N GLY A 185 -2.21 19.22 -17.65
CA GLY A 185 -3.03 18.15 -17.09
C GLY A 185 -2.38 17.31 -16.00
N ILE A 186 -1.09 17.51 -15.72
CA ILE A 186 -0.40 16.89 -14.57
C ILE A 186 0.69 17.82 -14.04
N ARG A 187 0.86 17.86 -12.71
CA ARG A 187 1.99 18.53 -12.08
C ARG A 187 3.09 17.54 -11.72
N VAL A 188 4.32 17.84 -12.09
CA VAL A 188 5.50 17.08 -11.67
C VAL A 188 6.09 17.73 -10.41
N LEU A 189 6.25 16.96 -9.34
CA LEU A 189 6.86 17.38 -8.09
C LEU A 189 8.31 16.94 -8.03
N LYS A 190 9.16 17.85 -7.56
CA LYS A 190 10.60 17.63 -7.37
C LYS A 190 10.82 16.90 -6.06
N GLY A 191 11.08 15.60 -6.14
CA GLY A 191 11.42 14.79 -4.98
C GLY A 191 12.79 14.17 -5.10
N VAL A 192 13.14 13.39 -4.10
CA VAL A 192 14.31 12.53 -4.06
C VAL A 192 14.01 11.36 -3.14
N GLU A 193 14.55 10.19 -3.45
CA GLU A 193 14.71 9.14 -2.45
C GLU A 193 16.11 9.24 -1.86
N ALA A 194 16.21 9.92 -0.72
CA ALA A 194 17.45 10.11 0.00
C ALA A 194 17.78 8.92 0.89
N ASP A 195 19.02 8.45 0.83
CA ASP A 195 19.52 7.48 1.79
C ASP A 195 19.53 8.05 3.21
N ILE A 196 19.07 7.26 4.17
CA ILE A 196 19.32 7.50 5.59
C ILE A 196 20.71 6.94 5.89
N LEU A 197 21.68 7.79 6.19
CA LEU A 197 23.05 7.39 6.49
C LEU A 197 23.15 6.60 7.81
N GLY A 198 24.30 5.98 8.07
CA GLY A 198 24.48 5.11 9.23
C GLY A 198 24.31 5.80 10.60
N ASP A 199 24.41 7.12 10.65
CA ASP A 199 24.18 7.97 11.83
C ASP A 199 22.75 8.54 11.90
N GLY A 200 21.93 8.27 10.88
CA GLY A 200 20.55 8.74 10.77
C GLY A 200 20.39 10.08 10.06
N ARG A 201 21.47 10.70 9.56
CA ARG A 201 21.34 11.88 8.69
C ARG A 201 20.71 11.47 7.36
N VAL A 202 19.88 12.33 6.80
CA VAL A 202 19.36 12.21 5.43
C VAL A 202 20.45 12.68 4.47
N ASP A 203 20.69 11.91 3.41
CA ASP A 203 21.69 12.23 2.39
C ASP A 203 21.33 13.54 1.65
N PHE A 204 22.34 14.32 1.30
CA PHE A 204 22.33 15.74 0.90
C PHE A 204 22.37 16.80 2.01
N GLU A 205 22.96 17.95 1.65
CA GLU A 205 22.99 19.16 2.46
C GLU A 205 21.65 19.90 2.42
N GLU A 206 21.35 20.61 3.49
CA GLU A 206 20.12 21.40 3.70
C GLU A 206 19.74 22.29 2.50
N HIS A 207 20.72 22.99 1.93
CA HIS A 207 20.49 23.92 0.82
C HIS A 207 20.05 23.21 -0.49
N VAL A 208 20.39 21.92 -0.64
CA VAL A 208 19.93 21.09 -1.76
C VAL A 208 18.50 20.62 -1.50
N LEU A 209 18.24 20.08 -0.30
CA LEU A 209 16.90 19.60 0.09
C LEU A 209 15.85 20.72 0.05
N ALA A 210 16.23 21.95 0.40
CA ALA A 210 15.35 23.12 0.35
C ALA A 210 14.87 23.49 -1.07
N ARG A 211 15.53 23.01 -2.13
CA ARG A 211 15.09 23.20 -3.53
C ARG A 211 14.02 22.21 -3.99
N LEU A 212 13.76 21.16 -3.20
CA LEU A 212 12.81 20.09 -3.53
C LEU A 212 11.42 20.37 -2.97
N ASP A 213 10.38 19.85 -3.61
CA ASP A 213 9.00 19.90 -3.12
C ASP A 213 8.80 18.97 -1.92
N PHE A 214 9.46 17.81 -1.89
CA PHE A 214 9.38 16.82 -0.81
C PHE A 214 10.60 15.88 -0.81
N VAL A 215 10.78 15.13 0.29
CA VAL A 215 11.85 14.14 0.44
C VAL A 215 11.26 12.82 0.93
N ILE A 216 11.58 11.73 0.23
CA ILE A 216 11.46 10.37 0.76
C ILE A 216 12.83 10.00 1.32
N ALA A 217 12.89 9.41 2.52
CA ALA A 217 14.13 8.85 3.03
C ALA A 217 14.00 7.37 3.38
N SER A 218 15.01 6.58 2.99
CA SER A 218 14.97 5.12 3.03
C SER A 218 16.31 4.54 3.50
N ILE A 219 16.30 3.32 4.04
CA ILE A 219 17.53 2.61 4.43
C ILE A 219 17.93 1.62 3.33
N HIS A 220 19.11 1.81 2.73
CA HIS A 220 19.64 0.88 1.73
C HIS A 220 20.93 0.16 2.14
N SER A 221 21.39 0.38 3.37
CA SER A 221 22.69 -0.14 3.82
C SER A 221 22.69 -0.51 5.29
N ARG A 222 23.68 -1.33 5.69
CA ARG A 222 23.91 -1.74 7.09
C ARG A 222 22.68 -2.41 7.74
N PHE A 223 22.00 -3.28 6.99
CA PHE A 223 20.80 -4.00 7.45
C PHE A 223 21.02 -4.88 8.70
N ASN A 224 22.27 -5.18 9.05
CA ASN A 224 22.63 -6.02 10.19
C ASN A 224 22.88 -5.23 11.49
N MET A 225 22.55 -3.94 11.54
CA MET A 225 22.57 -3.15 12.80
C MET A 225 21.63 -3.77 13.83
N SER A 226 21.94 -3.59 15.12
CA SER A 226 21.02 -4.03 16.18
C SER A 226 19.69 -3.26 16.10
N ALA A 227 18.63 -3.86 16.63
CA ALA A 227 17.30 -3.24 16.57
C ALA A 227 17.25 -1.84 17.20
N SER A 228 17.97 -1.60 18.29
CA SER A 228 18.06 -0.29 18.92
C SER A 228 18.84 0.72 18.07
N GLU A 229 19.96 0.32 17.47
CA GLU A 229 20.73 1.18 16.58
C GLU A 229 19.93 1.55 15.32
N MET A 230 19.24 0.58 14.71
CA MET A 230 18.40 0.81 13.54
C MET A 230 17.21 1.73 13.85
N THR A 231 16.59 1.52 15.01
CA THR A 231 15.51 2.40 15.51
C THR A 231 16.04 3.82 15.68
N ASN A 232 17.15 4.03 16.38
CA ASN A 232 17.73 5.36 16.58
C ASN A 232 18.13 6.03 15.25
N ARG A 233 18.67 5.27 14.29
CA ARG A 233 18.98 5.76 12.95
C ARG A 233 17.73 6.32 12.26
N MET A 234 16.62 5.59 12.30
CA MET A 234 15.35 6.04 11.72
C MET A 234 14.75 7.23 12.49
N LEU A 235 14.78 7.19 13.82
CA LEU A 235 14.27 8.29 14.67
C LEU A 235 15.06 9.59 14.46
N ASN A 236 16.36 9.51 14.19
CA ASN A 236 17.19 10.67 13.85
C ASN A 236 16.83 11.21 12.47
N ALA A 237 16.56 10.35 11.49
CA ALA A 237 16.15 10.77 10.15
C ALA A 237 14.84 11.57 10.19
N ILE A 238 13.86 11.11 10.98
CA ILE A 238 12.56 11.79 11.17
C ILE A 238 12.70 13.22 11.67
N GLU A 239 13.77 13.56 12.40
CA GLU A 239 14.02 14.92 12.87
C GLU A 239 14.39 15.92 11.75
N ASN A 240 14.79 15.44 10.58
CA ASN A 240 15.13 16.31 9.46
C ASN A 240 13.88 17.11 8.99
N PRO A 241 13.92 18.45 8.92
CA PRO A 241 12.76 19.28 8.60
C PRO A 241 12.27 19.15 7.15
N HIS A 242 13.09 18.65 6.22
CA HIS A 242 12.68 18.41 4.83
C HIS A 242 12.06 17.04 4.60
N LEU A 243 12.28 16.10 5.52
CA LEU A 243 11.76 14.74 5.38
C LEU A 243 10.24 14.74 5.44
N THR A 244 9.63 14.20 4.38
CA THR A 244 8.18 14.11 4.22
C THR A 244 7.67 12.68 4.40
N ILE A 245 8.41 11.69 3.90
CA ILE A 245 7.98 10.28 3.86
C ILE A 245 9.16 9.37 4.24
N ILE A 246 8.94 8.39 5.11
CA ILE A 246 9.86 7.25 5.23
C ILE A 246 9.49 6.19 4.17
N GLY A 247 10.40 5.93 3.23
CA GLY A 247 10.24 4.92 2.18
C GLY A 247 10.47 3.50 2.71
N HIS A 248 9.75 2.52 2.16
CA HIS A 248 9.79 1.08 2.48
C HIS A 248 10.44 0.75 3.84
N PRO A 249 9.76 1.08 4.97
CA PRO A 249 10.41 1.31 6.26
C PRO A 249 11.19 0.14 6.86
N THR A 250 10.86 -1.10 6.47
CA THR A 250 11.47 -2.32 7.01
C THR A 250 12.57 -2.89 6.11
N GLY A 251 12.69 -2.36 4.88
CA GLY A 251 13.64 -2.78 3.86
C GLY A 251 13.51 -4.24 3.45
N ARG A 252 12.37 -4.89 3.71
CA ARG A 252 12.14 -6.27 3.31
C ARG A 252 12.11 -6.44 1.79
N LEU A 253 12.48 -7.62 1.34
CA LEU A 253 12.24 -8.11 -0.02
C LEU A 253 11.59 -9.50 0.10
N LEU A 254 10.33 -9.61 -0.27
CA LEU A 254 9.59 -10.87 -0.27
C LEU A 254 10.35 -11.94 -1.04
N LEU A 255 10.46 -13.12 -0.43
CA LEU A 255 11.20 -14.29 -0.95
C LEU A 255 12.73 -14.10 -1.06
N SER A 256 13.30 -12.99 -0.55
CA SER A 256 14.75 -12.74 -0.65
C SER A 256 15.39 -12.20 0.63
N ARG A 257 14.79 -11.23 1.32
CA ARG A 257 15.37 -10.54 2.48
C ARG A 257 14.29 -10.27 3.52
N ASP A 258 14.49 -10.82 4.71
CA ASP A 258 13.64 -10.51 5.87
C ASP A 258 13.79 -9.03 6.29
N PRO A 259 12.75 -8.44 6.92
CA PRO A 259 12.85 -7.10 7.48
C PRO A 259 13.97 -7.01 8.52
N TYR A 260 14.69 -5.89 8.56
CA TYR A 260 15.64 -5.64 9.65
C TYR A 260 14.92 -5.35 10.97
N GLY A 261 15.57 -5.64 12.10
CA GLY A 261 14.99 -5.39 13.41
C GLY A 261 14.86 -3.88 13.68
N LEU A 262 13.67 -3.43 14.06
CA LEU A 262 13.39 -2.05 14.47
C LEU A 262 12.12 -1.97 15.33
N ASP A 263 12.00 -0.93 16.16
CA ASP A 263 10.81 -0.64 16.96
C ASP A 263 9.82 0.20 16.14
N LEU A 264 8.87 -0.47 15.47
CA LEU A 264 7.89 0.21 14.63
C LEU A 264 6.96 1.13 15.42
N ASP A 265 6.67 0.83 16.68
CA ASP A 265 5.76 1.66 17.48
C ASP A 265 6.43 3.00 17.81
N ALA A 266 7.72 2.99 18.15
CA ALA A 266 8.52 4.22 18.32
C ALA A 266 8.64 5.03 17.02
N ILE A 267 8.79 4.36 15.87
CA ILE A 267 8.82 5.04 14.56
C ILE A 267 7.47 5.68 14.25
N ILE A 268 6.35 4.98 14.46
CA ILE A 268 5.00 5.51 14.22
C ILE A 268 4.74 6.73 15.10
N GLU A 269 5.04 6.65 16.39
CA GLU A 269 4.87 7.77 17.33
C GLU A 269 5.66 8.99 16.88
N LYS A 270 6.94 8.80 16.53
CA LYS A 270 7.79 9.93 16.12
C LYS A 270 7.38 10.49 14.76
N ALA A 271 6.99 9.65 13.82
CA ALA A 271 6.51 10.06 12.51
C ALA A 271 5.23 10.91 12.63
N ALA A 272 4.27 10.49 13.45
CA ALA A 272 3.06 11.26 13.74
C ALA A 272 3.38 12.60 14.40
N ALA A 273 4.26 12.62 15.41
CA ALA A 273 4.67 13.83 16.12
C ALA A 273 5.42 14.85 15.24
N HIS A 274 6.00 14.39 14.13
CA HIS A 274 6.78 15.21 13.21
C HIS A 274 6.11 15.41 11.87
N ASP A 275 4.82 15.07 11.67
CA ASP A 275 4.16 15.17 10.37
C ASP A 275 4.96 14.48 9.23
N VAL A 276 5.53 13.31 9.51
CA VAL A 276 6.18 12.43 8.52
C VAL A 276 5.26 11.26 8.21
N ALA A 277 5.02 10.98 6.94
CA ALA A 277 4.23 9.83 6.54
C ALA A 277 5.07 8.55 6.46
N LEU A 278 4.42 7.41 6.60
CA LEU A 278 5.04 6.09 6.38
C LEU A 278 4.58 5.51 5.05
N GLU A 279 5.51 4.98 4.26
CA GLU A 279 5.19 4.41 2.97
C GLU A 279 4.60 2.99 3.04
N ILE A 280 3.57 2.74 2.22
CA ILE A 280 3.25 1.44 1.63
C ILE A 280 3.87 1.42 0.24
N ASN A 281 4.97 0.71 0.09
CA ASN A 281 5.66 0.49 -1.16
C ASN A 281 4.95 -0.65 -1.88
N ALA A 282 4.40 -0.33 -3.05
CA ALA A 282 3.51 -1.19 -3.80
C ALA A 282 4.26 -2.14 -4.75
N ASP A 283 5.60 -2.10 -4.81
CA ASP A 283 6.37 -3.08 -5.57
C ASP A 283 6.05 -4.50 -5.07
N PRO A 284 5.70 -5.45 -5.97
CA PRO A 284 5.35 -6.83 -5.59
C PRO A 284 6.45 -7.59 -4.84
N HIS A 285 7.71 -7.17 -4.96
CA HIS A 285 8.82 -7.73 -4.22
C HIS A 285 8.98 -7.10 -2.83
N ARG A 286 8.32 -5.98 -2.53
CA ARG A 286 8.41 -5.29 -1.22
C ARG A 286 7.13 -5.43 -0.41
N LEU A 287 6.02 -4.87 -0.93
CA LEU A 287 4.75 -4.69 -0.23
C LEU A 287 4.94 -4.11 1.19
N ASP A 288 5.77 -3.08 1.36
CA ASP A 288 6.27 -2.60 2.66
C ASP A 288 5.91 -1.13 2.88
N LEU A 289 5.08 -0.74 3.84
CA LEU A 289 4.78 -1.41 5.11
C LEU A 289 3.76 -2.55 5.06
N ASP A 290 3.99 -3.58 5.87
CA ASP A 290 3.05 -4.70 6.01
C ASP A 290 1.67 -4.23 6.48
N TRP A 291 0.61 -4.69 5.80
CA TRP A 291 -0.77 -4.28 6.08
C TRP A 291 -1.19 -4.50 7.55
N ARG A 292 -0.60 -5.49 8.24
CA ARG A 292 -0.90 -5.80 9.65
C ARG A 292 -0.51 -4.68 10.60
N VAL A 293 0.36 -3.77 10.18
CA VAL A 293 0.82 -2.64 10.99
C VAL A 293 -0.04 -1.39 10.76
N LEU A 294 -0.73 -1.29 9.64
CA LEU A 294 -1.40 -0.06 9.20
C LEU A 294 -2.51 0.43 10.14
N ARG A 295 -3.23 -0.49 10.80
CA ARG A 295 -4.19 -0.09 11.85
C ARG A 295 -3.52 0.63 13.03
N ARG A 296 -2.28 0.24 13.37
CA ARG A 296 -1.47 0.92 14.39
C ARG A 296 -0.97 2.27 13.89
N VAL A 297 -0.54 2.35 12.62
CA VAL A 297 -0.13 3.63 11.99
C VAL A 297 -1.27 4.64 12.09
N ARG A 298 -2.47 4.23 11.67
CA ARG A 298 -3.69 5.05 11.74
C ARG A 298 -4.02 5.46 13.18
N ALA A 299 -3.98 4.52 14.12
CA ALA A 299 -4.25 4.81 15.52
C ALA A 299 -3.22 5.77 16.15
N GLY A 300 -1.96 5.71 15.70
CA GLY A 300 -0.89 6.63 16.09
C GLY A 300 -0.99 8.01 15.45
N GLY A 301 -1.87 8.20 14.46
CA GLY A 301 -2.10 9.49 13.80
C GLY A 301 -1.09 9.85 12.70
N ALA A 302 -0.21 8.91 12.31
CA ALA A 302 0.68 9.12 11.18
C ALA A 302 -0.07 8.94 9.86
N MET A 303 0.21 9.80 8.88
CA MET A 303 -0.27 9.64 7.51
C MET A 303 0.45 8.49 6.81
N VAL A 304 -0.17 7.93 5.78
CA VAL A 304 0.43 6.91 4.92
C VAL A 304 0.62 7.45 3.50
N SER A 305 1.73 7.10 2.86
CA SER A 305 1.94 7.32 1.43
C SER A 305 1.91 5.99 0.69
N ILE A 306 1.32 5.92 -0.49
CA ILE A 306 1.43 4.76 -1.37
C ILE A 306 2.42 5.11 -2.47
N GLY A 307 3.57 4.43 -2.47
CA GLY A 307 4.64 4.61 -3.45
C GLY A 307 4.76 3.40 -4.35
N ALA A 308 4.91 3.58 -5.67
CA ALA A 308 5.00 2.46 -6.61
C ALA A 308 6.41 1.87 -6.73
N ASP A 309 7.44 2.63 -6.34
CA ASP A 309 8.85 2.32 -6.59
C ASP A 309 9.10 2.03 -8.08
N ALA A 310 8.40 2.79 -8.94
CA ALA A 310 8.32 2.46 -10.35
C ALA A 310 9.59 2.89 -11.09
N HIS A 311 10.31 1.91 -11.64
CA HIS A 311 11.50 2.11 -12.50
C HIS A 311 11.14 2.09 -14.00
N SER A 312 9.87 1.92 -14.32
CA SER A 312 9.32 2.02 -15.67
C SER A 312 7.83 2.34 -15.63
N ILE A 313 7.27 2.81 -16.75
CA ILE A 313 5.82 3.02 -16.91
C ILE A 313 5.00 1.75 -16.58
N ALA A 314 5.53 0.55 -16.81
CA ALA A 314 4.85 -0.69 -16.46
C ALA A 314 4.61 -0.84 -14.95
N GLY A 315 5.43 -0.19 -14.12
CA GLY A 315 5.29 -0.17 -12.66
C GLY A 315 4.15 0.69 -12.15
N ILE A 316 3.50 1.51 -12.98
CA ILE A 316 2.36 2.35 -12.55
C ILE A 316 1.23 1.48 -11.98
N GLY A 317 0.97 0.32 -12.60
CA GLY A 317 -0.08 -0.61 -12.16
C GLY A 317 0.18 -1.24 -10.79
N HIS A 318 1.40 -1.18 -10.27
CA HIS A 318 1.72 -1.76 -8.95
C HIS A 318 0.94 -1.10 -7.81
N VAL A 319 0.51 0.16 -7.98
CA VAL A 319 -0.27 0.91 -6.98
C VAL A 319 -1.54 0.15 -6.54
N GLU A 320 -2.10 -0.71 -7.39
CA GLU A 320 -3.22 -1.59 -7.04
C GLU A 320 -2.91 -2.49 -5.83
N PHE A 321 -1.68 -3.00 -5.73
CA PHE A 321 -1.25 -3.78 -4.57
C PHE A 321 -1.17 -2.92 -3.31
N GLY A 322 -0.67 -1.68 -3.43
CA GLY A 322 -0.61 -0.73 -2.34
C GLY A 322 -1.99 -0.36 -1.81
N VAL A 323 -2.96 -0.12 -2.70
CA VAL A 323 -4.37 0.10 -2.33
C VAL A 323 -4.94 -1.13 -1.65
N GLY A 324 -4.69 -2.34 -2.17
CA GLY A 324 -5.07 -3.59 -1.52
C GLY A 324 -4.53 -3.68 -0.08
N MET A 325 -3.25 -3.37 0.15
CA MET A 325 -2.65 -3.35 1.48
C MET A 325 -3.29 -2.31 2.39
N ALA A 326 -3.53 -1.10 1.90
CA ALA A 326 -4.20 -0.03 2.64
C ALA A 326 -5.62 -0.45 3.08
N ARG A 327 -6.39 -1.06 2.17
CA ARG A 327 -7.74 -1.57 2.44
C ARG A 327 -7.72 -2.68 3.49
N LYS A 328 -6.77 -3.63 3.42
CA LYS A 328 -6.55 -4.64 4.46
C LYS A 328 -6.17 -4.03 5.81
N GLY A 329 -5.49 -2.90 5.79
CA GLY A 329 -5.16 -2.06 6.94
C GLY A 329 -6.31 -1.22 7.49
N TRP A 330 -7.52 -1.32 6.93
CA TRP A 330 -8.70 -0.52 7.28
C TRP A 330 -8.50 0.98 7.03
N LEU A 331 -7.65 1.33 6.06
CA LEU A 331 -7.39 2.72 5.70
C LEU A 331 -8.42 3.23 4.69
N GLY A 332 -8.86 4.46 4.92
CA GLY A 332 -9.69 5.25 4.00
C GLY A 332 -8.91 6.41 3.39
N PRO A 333 -9.56 7.21 2.53
CA PRO A 333 -8.87 8.30 1.81
C PRO A 333 -8.26 9.38 2.70
N ASP A 334 -8.82 9.61 3.88
CA ASP A 334 -8.31 10.58 4.86
C ASP A 334 -6.99 10.14 5.50
N ASP A 335 -6.63 8.85 5.39
CA ASP A 335 -5.40 8.31 5.96
C ASP A 335 -4.21 8.35 4.97
N ILE A 336 -4.45 8.72 3.70
CA ILE A 336 -3.50 8.53 2.58
C ILE A 336 -3.10 9.87 1.93
N LEU A 337 -1.81 10.18 1.85
CA LEU A 337 -1.29 11.41 1.25
C LEU A 337 -1.62 11.57 -0.24
N ASN A 338 -1.66 10.47 -0.99
CA ASN A 338 -1.93 10.46 -2.43
C ASN A 338 -3.33 11.00 -2.79
N THR A 339 -4.25 11.14 -1.83
CA THR A 339 -5.63 11.63 -2.04
C THR A 339 -5.71 13.16 -1.96
N LEU A 340 -4.65 13.82 -1.52
CA LEU A 340 -4.55 15.28 -1.48
C LEU A 340 -4.44 15.83 -2.92
N SER A 341 -4.79 17.11 -3.11
CA SER A 341 -4.39 17.79 -4.36
C SER A 341 -2.87 17.97 -4.40
N ALA A 342 -2.33 18.33 -5.56
CA ALA A 342 -0.91 18.66 -5.67
C ALA A 342 -0.52 19.79 -4.71
N GLU A 343 -1.37 20.81 -4.55
CA GLU A 343 -1.16 21.89 -3.56
C GLU A 343 -1.29 21.38 -2.13
N GLY A 344 -2.25 20.48 -1.86
CA GLY A 344 -2.45 19.89 -0.54
C GLY A 344 -1.24 19.05 -0.10
N PHE A 345 -0.72 18.22 -0.98
CA PHE A 345 0.51 17.45 -0.76
C PHE A 345 1.71 18.38 -0.57
N ALA A 346 1.90 19.36 -1.45
CA ALA A 346 2.99 20.33 -1.32
C ALA A 346 2.87 21.18 -0.04
N ALA A 347 1.65 21.45 0.43
CA ALA A 347 1.42 22.13 1.70
C ALA A 347 1.78 21.23 2.88
N TYR A 348 1.42 19.94 2.84
CA TYR A 348 1.83 18.94 3.84
C TYR A 348 3.37 18.87 3.97
N ALA A 349 4.08 18.70 2.85
CA ALA A 349 5.55 18.62 2.83
C ALA A 349 6.25 19.88 3.36
N ARG A 350 5.61 21.05 3.25
CA ARG A 350 6.16 22.34 3.71
C ARG A 350 5.85 22.69 5.16
N ARG A 351 4.97 21.97 5.87
CA ARG A 351 4.54 22.34 7.25
C ARG A 351 5.70 22.38 8.24
N ARG A 352 6.74 21.60 7.99
CA ARG A 352 7.90 21.42 8.87
C ARG A 352 9.07 22.35 8.57
N ARG A 353 9.00 23.11 7.47
CA ARG A 353 10.10 23.92 6.93
C ARG A 353 10.09 25.35 7.45
#